data_AF-A0A2N7QBD1-F1
#
_entry.id   AF-A0A2N7QBD1-F1
#
_cell.length_a   1.000
_cell.length_b   1.000
_cell.length_c   1.000
_cell.angle_alpha   90.00
_cell.angle_beta   90.00
_cell.angle_gamma   90.00
#
_symmetry.space_group_name_H-M   'P 1'
#
loop_
_entity.id
_entity.type
_entity.pdbx_description
1 polymer ?
#
loop_
_entity_poly.entity_id
_entity_poly.type
_entity_poly.pdbx_seq_one_letter_code
_entity_poly.pdbx_strand_id
1 'polypeptide(L)' 'MGISKEQEELYKKTLEDVRSQLSSIDAEVEKELQRVRQTLAQLQEQKKSLKMVYDGIAKLLGIESDLDEESPDTTIPKM' A
#
# COMPACT_ATOMS: atom_id res chain seq x y z
N MET A 1 1.92 44.31 -22.67
CA MET A 1 1.42 44.54 -21.30
C MET A 1 1.92 43.39 -20.43
N GLY A 2 2.65 43.70 -19.37
CA GLY A 2 3.05 42.71 -18.36
C GLY A 2 2.01 42.64 -17.25
N ILE A 3 2.03 41.56 -16.49
CA ILE A 3 1.22 41.43 -15.27
C ILE A 3 1.60 42.50 -14.25
N SER A 4 0.63 42.99 -13.48
CA SER A 4 0.88 43.94 -12.40
C SER A 4 1.58 43.26 -11.21
N LYS A 5 2.19 44.05 -10.32
CA LYS A 5 2.82 43.52 -9.09
C LYS A 5 1.83 42.76 -8.20
N GLU A 6 0.59 43.25 -8.08
CA GLU A 6 -0.48 42.56 -7.33
C GLU A 6 -0.84 41.22 -7.97
N GLN A 7 -0.89 41.15 -9.31
CA GLN A 7 -1.12 39.89 -10.02
C GLN A 7 0.05 38.92 -9.79
N GLU A 8 1.29 39.41 -9.82
CA GLU A 8 2.48 38.61 -9.54
C GLU A 8 2.46 38.03 -8.11
N GLU A 9 2.11 38.82 -7.11
CA GLU A 9 1.99 38.36 -5.72
C GLU A 9 0.88 37.32 -5.55
N LEU A 10 -0.28 37.53 -6.18
CA LEU A 10 -1.38 36.57 -6.17
C LEU A 10 -0.97 35.22 -6.78
N TYR A 11 -0.26 35.25 -7.92
CA TYR A 11 0.22 34.03 -8.56
C TYR A 11 1.28 33.31 -7.73
N LYS A 12 2.19 34.05 -7.07
CA LYS A 12 3.17 33.45 -6.15
C LYS A 12 2.50 32.74 -4.99
N LYS A 13 1.51 33.39 -4.36
CA LYS A 13 0.72 32.78 -3.29
C LYS A 13 -0.02 31.52 -3.76
N THR A 14 -0.66 31.61 -4.93
CA THR A 14 -1.38 30.47 -5.52
C THR A 14 -0.44 29.30 -5.80
N LEU A 15 0.78 29.56 -6.29
CA LEU A 15 1.79 28.53 -6.50
C LEU A 15 2.23 27.86 -5.20
N GLU A 16 2.38 28.63 -4.12
CA GLU A 16 2.72 28.09 -2.81
C GLU A 16 1.59 27.22 -2.25
N ASP A 17 0.34 27.68 -2.35
CA ASP A 17 -0.85 26.92 -1.95
C ASP A 17 -0.95 25.60 -2.71
N VAL A 18 -0.77 25.62 -4.05
CA VAL A 18 -0.78 24.40 -4.88
C VAL A 18 0.36 23.46 -4.51
N ARG A 19 1.57 23.97 -4.25
CA ARG A 19 2.69 23.13 -3.77
C ARG A 19 2.38 22.45 -2.44
N SER A 20 1.75 23.17 -1.52
CA SER A 20 1.32 22.60 -0.24
C SER A 20 0.27 21.51 -0.44
N GLN A 21 -0.68 21.70 -1.37
CA GLN A 21 -1.69 20.70 -1.67
C GLN A 21 -1.08 19.44 -2.29
N LEU A 22 -0.14 19.59 -3.23
CA LEU A 22 0.59 18.46 -3.82
C LEU A 22 1.33 17.65 -2.74
N SER A 23 2.07 18.33 -1.86
CA SER A 23 2.76 17.66 -0.74
C SER A 23 1.80 16.94 0.20
N SER A 24 0.59 17.47 0.41
CA SER A 24 -0.44 16.81 1.22
C SER A 24 -0.96 15.53 0.54
N ILE A 25 -1.14 15.56 -0.77
CA ILE A 25 -1.57 14.40 -1.56
C ILE A 25 -0.48 13.31 -1.49
N ASP A 26 0.79 13.66 -1.65
CA ASP A 26 1.89 12.69 -1.56
C ASP A 26 1.93 12.01 -0.18
N ALA A 27 1.71 12.77 0.90
CA ALA A 27 1.64 12.22 2.25
C ALA A 27 0.44 11.28 2.45
N GLU A 28 -0.70 11.58 1.83
CA GLU A 28 -1.89 10.73 1.88
C GLU A 28 -1.68 9.43 1.09
N VAL A 29 -1.05 9.51 -0.10
CA VAL A 29 -0.67 8.33 -0.89
C VAL A 29 0.23 7.40 -0.09
N GLU A 30 1.27 7.92 0.57
CA GLU A 30 2.18 7.11 1.37
C GLU A 30 1.47 6.43 2.54
N LYS A 31 0.56 7.15 3.20
CA LYS A 31 -0.26 6.61 4.29
C LYS A 31 -1.15 5.46 3.83
N GLU A 32 -1.82 5.59 2.68
CA GLU A 32 -2.65 4.51 2.14
C GLU A 32 -1.79 3.32 1.67
N LEU A 33 -0.63 3.57 1.06
CA LEU A 33 0.32 2.50 0.73
C LEU A 33 0.75 1.71 1.97
N GLN A 34 1.04 2.39 3.08
CA GLN A 34 1.36 1.72 4.34
C GLN A 34 0.21 0.85 4.86
N ARG A 35 -1.03 1.32 4.77
CA ARG A 35 -2.23 0.53 5.16
C ARG A 35 -2.41 -0.70 4.29
N VAL A 36 -2.21 -0.57 2.98
CA VAL A 36 -2.29 -1.70 2.05
C VAL A 36 -1.20 -2.72 2.39
N ARG A 37 0.03 -2.29 2.65
CA ARG A 37 1.12 -3.18 3.09
C ARG A 37 0.77 -3.95 4.36
N GLN A 38 0.20 -3.27 5.37
CA GLN A 38 -0.24 -3.92 6.60
C GLN A 38 -1.34 -4.95 6.36
N THR A 39 -2.35 -4.59 5.56
CA THR A 39 -3.45 -5.50 5.21
C THR A 39 -2.93 -6.74 4.49
N LEU A 40 -2.01 -6.57 3.54
CA LEU A 40 -1.40 -7.71 2.83
C LEU A 40 -0.63 -8.62 3.78
N ALA A 41 0.17 -8.07 4.69
CA ALA A 41 0.91 -8.86 5.66
C ALA A 41 -0.03 -9.68 6.55
N GLN A 42 -1.13 -9.08 7.03
CA GLN A 42 -2.13 -9.77 7.84
C GLN A 42 -2.81 -10.91 7.05
N LEU A 43 -3.19 -10.66 5.79
CA LEU A 43 -3.81 -11.68 4.94
C LEU A 43 -2.85 -12.85 4.65
N GLN A 44 -1.56 -12.58 4.46
CA GLN A 44 -0.56 -13.61 4.28
C GLN A 44 -0.37 -14.46 5.54
N GLU A 45 -0.35 -13.83 6.71
CA GLU A 45 -0.26 -14.54 7.99
C GLU A 45 -1.49 -15.44 8.21
N GLN A 46 -2.70 -14.92 7.95
CA GLN A 46 -3.93 -15.69 8.00
C GLN A 46 -3.90 -16.88 7.04
N LYS A 47 -3.48 -16.67 5.77
CA LYS A 47 -3.33 -17.74 4.78
C LYS A 47 -2.37 -18.82 5.27
N LYS A 48 -1.22 -18.42 5.84
CA LYS A 48 -0.23 -19.35 6.39
C LYS A 48 -0.81 -20.16 7.54
N SER A 49 -1.51 -19.51 8.48
CA SER A 49 -2.16 -20.21 9.59
C SER A 49 -3.18 -21.24 9.10
N LEU A 50 -3.99 -20.88 8.11
CA LEU A 50 -4.98 -21.81 7.54
C LEU A 50 -4.33 -22.98 6.82
N LYS A 51 -3.23 -22.77 6.09
CA LYS A 51 -2.44 -23.86 5.49
C LYS A 51 -1.95 -24.83 6.56
N MET A 52 -1.35 -24.33 7.65
CA MET A 52 -0.89 -25.19 8.74
C MET A 52 -2.02 -26.03 9.35
N VAL A 53 -3.21 -25.45 9.51
CA VAL A 53 -4.40 -26.18 9.98
C VAL A 53 -4.81 -27.24 8.96
N TYR A 54 -4.87 -26.90 7.68
CA TYR A 54 -5.18 -27.84 6.61
C TYR A 54 -4.22 -29.03 6.58
N ASP A 55 -2.91 -28.76 6.58
CA ASP A 55 -1.87 -29.80 6.56
C ASP A 55 -1.96 -30.71 7.77
N GLY A 56 -2.25 -30.13 8.95
CA GLY A 56 -2.49 -30.89 10.18
C GLY A 56 -3.67 -31.85 10.06
N ILE A 57 -4.80 -31.38 9.51
CA ILE A 57 -6.00 -32.19 9.30
C ILE A 57 -5.76 -33.25 8.22
N ALA A 58 -5.15 -32.90 7.09
CA ALA A 58 -4.82 -33.81 6.01
C ALA A 58 -3.96 -34.97 6.52
N LYS A 59 -2.93 -34.67 7.33
CA LYS A 59 -2.08 -35.68 7.97
C LYS A 59 -2.85 -36.59 8.93
N LEU A 60 -3.80 -36.06 9.71
CA LEU A 60 -4.65 -36.88 10.59
C LEU A 60 -5.57 -37.83 9.80
N LEU A 61 -6.00 -37.42 8.60
CA LEU A 61 -6.83 -38.21 7.70
C LEU A 61 -6.04 -39.16 6.79
N GLY A 62 -4.71 -39.09 6.81
CA GLY A 62 -3.84 -39.85 5.90
C GLY A 62 -3.89 -39.36 4.45
N ILE A 63 -4.30 -38.11 4.22
CA ILE A 63 -4.34 -37.46 2.91
C ILE A 63 -3.01 -36.71 2.70
N GLU A 64 -2.42 -36.86 1.52
CA GLU A 64 -1.25 -36.08 1.11
C GLU A 64 -1.68 -34.64 0.80
N SER A 65 -1.01 -33.66 1.39
CA SER A 65 -1.35 -32.25 1.18
C SER A 65 -0.90 -31.79 -0.21
N ASP A 66 -1.81 -31.17 -0.94
CA ASP A 66 -1.66 -30.65 -2.30
C ASP A 66 -1.53 -29.12 -2.34
N LEU A 67 -1.42 -28.46 -1.17
CA LEU A 67 -1.25 -27.01 -1.10
C LEU A 67 0.22 -26.63 -1.33
N ASP A 68 0.52 -26.08 -2.52
CA ASP A 68 1.85 -25.54 -2.83
C ASP A 68 2.32 -24.47 -1.83
N GLU A 69 3.62 -24.45 -1.52
CA GLU A 69 4.25 -23.46 -0.64
C GLU A 69 4.36 -22.05 -1.26
N GLU A 70 3.98 -21.84 -2.52
CA GLU A 70 4.16 -20.53 -3.15
C GLU A 70 3.31 -19.44 -2.47
N SER A 71 3.99 -18.64 -1.66
CA SER A 71 3.61 -17.27 -1.38
C SER A 71 3.77 -16.49 -2.68
N PRO A 72 2.69 -15.95 -3.29
CA PRO A 72 2.88 -14.97 -4.34
C PRO A 72 3.71 -13.84 -3.73
N ASP A 73 4.84 -13.56 -4.37
CA ASP A 73 5.72 -12.47 -3.99
C ASP A 73 4.98 -11.14 -4.23
N THR A 74 4.14 -10.75 -3.27
CA THR A 74 3.41 -9.48 -3.29
C THR A 74 4.32 -8.37 -2.79
N THR A 75 5.54 -8.30 -3.32
CA THR A 75 6.41 -7.17 -3.12
C THR A 75 5.75 -5.97 -3.80
N ILE A 76 4.92 -5.24 -3.06
CA ILE A 76 4.53 -3.88 -3.46
C ILE A 76 5.86 -3.11 -3.56
N PRO A 77 6.24 -2.64 -4.76
CA PRO A 77 7.49 -1.92 -4.92
C PRO A 77 7.56 -0.80 -3.88
N LYS A 78 8.67 -0.71 -3.16
CA LYS A 78 8.99 0.52 -2.44
C LYS A 78 9.31 1.54 -3.52
N MET A 79 8.48 2.58 -3.63
CA MET A 79 8.90 3.81 -4.30
C MET A 79 9.98 4.48 -3.45
#